data_AF-A0A7C3YN09-F1
#
_entry.id   AF-A0A7C3YN09-F1
#
_cell.length_a   1.000
_cell.length_b   1.000
_cell.length_c   1.000
_cell.angle_alpha   90.00
_cell.angle_beta   90.00
_cell.angle_gamma   90.00
#
_symmetry.space_group_name_H-M   'P 1'
#
loop_
_entity.id
_entity.type
_entity.pdbx_description
1 polymer ?
#
loop_
_entity_poly.entity_id
_entity_poly.type
_entity_poly.pdbx_seq_one_letter_code
_entity_poly.pdbx_strand_id
1 'polypeptide(L)'
;MLKGAVIILIVMLVYTGVYSLASIIAPKAMVRSTFTAITGKALDSIQDADYLKALSERQRNVGLYALTTVIAGFFFLFVGFQKSQKWAWYGFLVVGGIAWLWGLIYSLVIGDGLNSLLMAIGIVIFLVGLLIPIKVFFGKKEA
;
A
#
# COMPACT_ATOMS: atom_id res chain seq x y z
N MET A 1 7.58 -18.69 13.64
CA MET A 1 7.79 -17.27 13.25
C MET A 1 7.49 -17.03 11.77
N LEU A 2 8.13 -17.73 10.83
CA LEU A 2 7.93 -17.50 9.38
C LEU A 2 6.48 -17.70 8.91
N LYS A 3 5.80 -18.77 9.34
CA LYS A 3 4.37 -18.99 9.00
C LYS A 3 3.46 -17.84 9.43
N GLY A 4 3.66 -17.30 10.64
CA GLY A 4 2.91 -16.14 11.13
C GLY A 4 3.20 -14.88 10.32
N ALA A 5 4.48 -14.62 10.00
CA ALA A 5 4.89 -13.52 9.13
C ALA A 5 4.25 -13.62 7.73
N VAL A 6 4.20 -14.82 7.14
CA VAL A 6 3.54 -15.06 5.85
C VAL A 6 2.05 -14.71 5.92
N ILE A 7 1.34 -15.14 6.97
CA ILE A 7 -0.09 -14.79 7.15
C ILE A 7 -0.27 -13.28 7.24
N ILE A 8 0.57 -12.59 8.02
CA ILE A 8 0.49 -11.12 8.17
C ILE A 8 0.76 -10.41 6.84
N LEU A 9 1.74 -10.89 6.06
CA LEU A 9 2.02 -10.34 4.74
C LEU A 9 0.89 -10.64 3.73
N ILE A 10 0.20 -11.77 3.83
CA ILE A 10 -1.02 -12.03 3.04
C ILE A 10 -2.10 -11.01 3.41
N VAL A 11 -2.35 -10.79 4.70
CA VAL A 11 -3.31 -9.77 5.16
C VAL A 11 -2.95 -8.38 4.63
N MET A 12 -1.66 -8.02 4.65
CA MET A 12 -1.17 -6.76 4.09
C MET A 12 -1.41 -6.66 2.58
N LEU A 13 -1.13 -7.72 1.82
CA LEU A 13 -1.35 -7.76 0.37
C LEU A 13 -2.82 -7.72 0.01
N VAL A 14 -3.69 -8.39 0.79
CA VAL A 14 -5.14 -8.31 0.64
C VAL A 14 -5.64 -6.90 0.94
N TYR A 15 -5.19 -6.29 2.04
CA TYR A 15 -5.52 -4.91 2.39
C TYR A 15 -5.17 -3.93 1.26
N THR A 16 -3.95 -4.03 0.74
CA THR A 16 -3.47 -3.21 -0.39
C THR A 16 -4.25 -3.52 -1.67
N GLY A 17 -4.60 -4.79 -1.89
CA GLY A 17 -5.43 -5.22 -3.02
C GLY A 17 -6.82 -4.61 -2.97
N VAL A 18 -7.47 -4.58 -1.80
CA VAL A 18 -8.77 -3.92 -1.61
C VAL A 18 -8.66 -2.43 -1.89
N TYR A 19 -7.65 -1.75 -1.36
CA TYR A 19 -7.40 -0.32 -1.63
C TYR A 19 -7.19 -0.03 -3.13
N SER A 20 -6.41 -0.88 -3.80
CA SER A 20 -6.13 -0.80 -5.23
C SER A 20 -7.41 -0.96 -6.05
N LEU A 21 -8.21 -2.00 -5.78
CA LEU A 21 -9.47 -2.25 -6.47
C LEU A 21 -10.48 -1.13 -6.22
N ALA A 22 -10.58 -0.62 -5.00
CA ALA A 22 -11.43 0.53 -4.67
C ALA A 22 -11.01 1.78 -5.46
N SER A 23 -9.70 1.99 -5.66
CA SER A 23 -9.17 3.10 -6.48
C SER A 23 -9.50 2.97 -7.97
N ILE A 24 -9.63 1.74 -8.48
CA ILE A 24 -9.98 1.47 -9.87
C ILE A 24 -11.50 1.59 -10.09
N ILE A 25 -12.29 0.96 -9.22
CA ILE A 25 -13.73 0.79 -9.40
C ILE A 25 -14.51 2.01 -8.87
N ALA A 26 -14.05 2.60 -7.76
CA ALA A 26 -14.71 3.72 -7.08
C ALA A 26 -13.75 4.92 -6.89
N PRO A 27 -13.12 5.45 -7.97
CA PRO A 27 -12.07 6.46 -7.85
C PRO A 27 -12.55 7.75 -7.16
N LYS A 28 -13.80 8.20 -7.42
CA LYS A 28 -14.37 9.39 -6.78
C LYS A 28 -14.46 9.27 -5.26
N ALA A 29 -14.77 8.08 -4.74
CA ALA A 29 -14.82 7.85 -3.31
C ALA A 29 -13.42 7.94 -2.70
N MET A 30 -12.41 7.39 -3.39
CA MET A 30 -11.03 7.35 -2.92
C MET A 30 -10.34 8.71 -2.94
N VAL A 31 -10.68 9.61 -3.86
CA VAL A 31 -10.10 10.96 -3.92
C VAL A 31 -10.87 12.00 -3.11
N ARG A 32 -12.05 11.66 -2.57
CA ARG A 32 -12.92 12.63 -1.89
C ARG A 32 -12.24 13.27 -0.69
N SER A 33 -11.60 12.48 0.18
CA SER A 33 -10.89 13.01 1.35
C SER A 33 -9.73 13.92 0.95
N THR A 34 -8.92 13.46 -0.01
CA THR A 34 -7.76 14.19 -0.55
C THR A 34 -8.19 15.50 -1.20
N PHE A 35 -9.26 15.49 -2.00
CA PHE A 35 -9.79 16.69 -2.64
C PHE A 35 -10.27 17.71 -1.60
N THR A 36 -11.03 17.28 -0.60
CA THR A 36 -11.50 18.16 0.49
C THR A 36 -10.32 18.70 1.29
N ALA A 37 -9.31 17.88 1.59
CA ALA A 37 -8.13 18.30 2.34
C ALA A 37 -7.33 19.39 1.60
N ILE A 38 -7.17 19.25 0.28
CA ILE A 38 -6.41 20.20 -0.55
C ILE A 38 -7.20 21.49 -0.83
N THR A 39 -8.51 21.38 -1.10
CA THR A 39 -9.30 22.49 -1.64
C THR A 39 -10.24 23.15 -0.63
N GLY A 40 -10.51 22.50 0.50
CA GLY A 40 -11.55 22.87 1.45
C GLY A 40 -12.98 22.71 0.91
N LYS A 41 -13.17 22.14 -0.29
CA LYS A 41 -14.47 21.99 -0.94
C LYS A 41 -14.88 20.53 -1.04
N ALA A 42 -16.18 20.27 -1.02
CA ALA A 42 -16.70 18.94 -1.31
C ALA A 42 -16.50 18.60 -2.80
N LEU A 43 -16.04 17.39 -3.12
CA LEU A 43 -15.86 16.95 -4.49
C LEU A 43 -17.15 17.06 -5.33
N ASP A 44 -18.30 16.79 -4.69
CA ASP A 44 -19.62 16.83 -5.34
C ASP A 44 -20.07 18.25 -5.70
N SER A 45 -19.35 19.29 -5.23
CA SER A 45 -19.61 20.69 -5.63
C SER A 45 -19.06 21.03 -7.04
N ILE A 46 -18.23 20.16 -7.62
CA ILE A 46 -17.66 20.36 -8.95
C ILE A 46 -18.67 19.92 -10.01
N GLN A 47 -19.06 20.85 -10.87
CA GLN A 47 -19.99 20.58 -11.99
C GLN A 47 -19.27 20.25 -13.30
N ASP A 48 -17.96 20.49 -13.38
CA ASP A 48 -17.15 20.18 -14.55
C ASP A 48 -16.96 18.66 -14.68
N ALA A 49 -17.67 18.07 -15.65
CA ALA A 49 -17.64 16.64 -15.91
C ALA A 49 -16.28 16.16 -16.44
N ASP A 50 -15.57 16.97 -17.22
CA ASP A 50 -14.27 16.60 -17.79
C ASP A 50 -13.19 16.63 -16.71
N TYR A 51 -13.23 17.62 -15.81
CA TYR A 51 -12.38 17.65 -14.63
C TYR A 51 -12.59 16.40 -13.75
N LEU A 52 -13.85 16.07 -13.43
CA LEU A 52 -14.18 14.89 -12.63
C LEU A 52 -13.75 13.59 -13.30
N LYS A 53 -13.82 13.53 -14.64
CA LYS A 53 -13.32 12.39 -15.42
C LYS A 53 -11.80 12.29 -15.34
N ALA A 54 -11.07 13.37 -15.58
CA ALA A 54 -9.61 13.40 -15.49
C ALA A 54 -9.10 13.00 -14.09
N LEU A 55 -9.73 13.53 -13.03
CA LEU A 55 -9.42 13.16 -11.66
C LEU A 55 -9.68 11.67 -11.39
N SER A 56 -10.80 11.15 -11.92
CA SER A 56 -11.13 9.72 -11.79
C SER A 56 -10.09 8.84 -12.50
N GLU A 57 -9.71 9.18 -13.74
CA GLU A 57 -8.68 8.42 -14.48
C GLU A 57 -7.31 8.48 -13.78
N ARG A 58 -6.95 9.63 -13.18
CA ARG A 58 -5.73 9.73 -12.39
C ARG A 58 -5.74 8.75 -11.21
N GLN A 59 -6.86 8.65 -10.50
CA GLN A 59 -7.00 7.73 -9.37
C GLN A 59 -7.00 6.26 -9.81
N ARG A 60 -7.64 5.93 -10.94
CA ARG A 60 -7.57 4.57 -11.49
C ARG A 60 -6.13 4.17 -11.79
N ASN A 61 -5.33 5.09 -12.34
CA ASN A 61 -3.90 4.84 -12.55
C ASN A 61 -3.14 4.61 -11.24
N VAL A 62 -3.43 5.35 -10.15
CA VAL A 62 -2.89 5.04 -8.81
C VAL A 62 -3.28 3.63 -8.39
N GLY A 63 -4.55 3.27 -8.56
CA GLY A 63 -5.06 1.94 -8.26
C GLY A 63 -4.35 0.84 -9.04
N LEU A 64 -4.09 1.05 -10.33
CA LEU A 64 -3.33 0.11 -11.18
C LEU A 64 -1.88 -0.04 -10.71
N TYR A 65 -1.19 1.06 -10.38
CA TYR A 65 0.16 0.97 -9.81
C TYR A 65 0.15 0.17 -8.49
N ALA A 66 -0.79 0.45 -7.59
CA ALA A 66 -0.95 -0.33 -6.37
C ALA A 66 -1.23 -1.81 -6.67
N LEU A 67 -2.05 -2.13 -7.69
CA LEU A 67 -2.32 -3.51 -8.09
C LEU A 67 -1.05 -4.23 -8.52
N THR A 68 -0.22 -3.58 -9.34
CA THR A 68 1.06 -4.16 -9.79
C THR A 68 1.99 -4.44 -8.62
N THR A 69 2.02 -3.58 -7.60
CA THR A 69 2.81 -3.83 -6.36
C THR A 69 2.26 -5.01 -5.55
N VAL A 70 0.94 -5.22 -5.53
CA VAL A 70 0.32 -6.39 -4.87
C VAL A 70 0.72 -7.68 -5.60
N ILE A 71 0.65 -7.69 -6.93
CA ILE A 71 1.05 -8.85 -7.74
C ILE A 71 2.54 -9.16 -7.52
N ALA A 72 3.41 -8.15 -7.56
CA ALA A 72 4.83 -8.30 -7.25
C ALA A 72 5.05 -8.79 -5.82
N GLY A 73 4.28 -8.30 -4.85
CA GLY A 73 4.33 -8.74 -3.47
C GLY A 73 3.96 -10.21 -3.29
N PHE A 74 2.94 -10.70 -3.99
CA PHE A 74 2.62 -12.13 -4.00
C PHE A 74 3.75 -12.97 -4.62
N PHE A 75 4.37 -12.49 -5.69
CA PHE A 75 5.55 -13.13 -6.27
C PHE A 75 6.69 -13.21 -5.25
N PHE A 76 7.04 -12.10 -4.60
CA PHE A 76 8.05 -12.09 -3.54
C PHE A 76 7.71 -13.06 -2.42
N LEU A 77 6.45 -13.09 -1.98
CA LEU A 77 5.98 -13.94 -0.89
C LEU A 77 6.18 -15.42 -1.19
N PHE A 78 5.62 -15.89 -2.31
CA PHE A 78 5.55 -17.32 -2.62
C PHE A 78 6.82 -17.86 -3.27
N VAL A 79 7.54 -17.05 -4.06
CA VAL A 79 8.73 -17.53 -4.77
C VAL A 79 9.97 -17.49 -3.87
N GLY A 80 10.14 -16.43 -3.09
CA GLY A 80 11.36 -16.21 -2.32
C GLY A 80 11.17 -16.16 -0.80
N PHE A 81 10.18 -15.43 -0.30
CA PHE A 81 10.03 -15.15 1.13
C PHE A 81 9.74 -16.41 1.95
N GLN A 82 8.84 -17.27 1.48
CA GLN A 82 8.56 -18.57 2.12
C GLN A 82 9.79 -19.49 2.15
N LYS A 83 10.72 -19.31 1.21
CA LYS A 83 12.00 -20.03 1.14
C LYS A 83 13.12 -19.31 1.88
N SER A 84 12.80 -18.28 2.66
CA SER A 84 13.75 -17.46 3.43
C SER A 84 14.85 -16.83 2.57
N GLN A 85 14.56 -16.52 1.30
CA GLN A 85 15.52 -15.90 0.40
C GLN A 85 15.63 -14.40 0.67
N LYS A 86 16.85 -13.91 0.96
CA LYS A 86 17.10 -12.51 1.35
C LYS A 86 16.62 -11.49 0.32
N TRP A 87 16.75 -11.77 -0.98
CA TRP A 87 16.31 -10.86 -2.03
C TRP A 87 14.80 -10.57 -1.96
N ALA A 88 13.97 -11.54 -1.54
CA ALA A 88 12.54 -11.33 -1.42
C ALA A 88 12.19 -10.49 -0.19
N TRP A 89 12.95 -10.65 0.90
CA TRP A 89 12.83 -9.77 2.06
C TRP A 89 13.19 -8.32 1.71
N TYR A 90 14.30 -8.10 1.00
CA TYR A 90 14.68 -6.77 0.51
C TYR A 90 13.68 -6.23 -0.54
N GLY A 91 13.14 -7.09 -1.40
CA GLY A 91 12.10 -6.73 -2.36
C GLY A 91 10.85 -6.18 -1.68
N PHE A 92 10.38 -6.85 -0.62
CA PHE A 92 9.32 -6.32 0.23
C PHE A 92 9.71 -5.00 0.88
N LEU A 93 10.90 -4.90 1.48
CA LEU A 93 11.37 -3.68 2.14
C LEU A 93 11.35 -2.47 1.19
N VAL A 94 11.92 -2.63 -0.01
CA VAL A 94 12.05 -1.53 -0.97
C VAL A 94 10.70 -1.14 -1.55
N VAL A 95 9.94 -2.10 -2.08
CA VAL A 95 8.67 -1.81 -2.74
C VAL A 95 7.62 -1.32 -1.73
N GLY A 96 7.50 -2.02 -0.60
CA GLY A 96 6.60 -1.63 0.48
C GLY A 96 7.01 -0.30 1.10
N GLY A 97 8.31 -0.12 1.40
CA GLY A 97 8.83 1.11 1.97
C GLY A 97 8.53 2.33 1.10
N ILE A 98 8.82 2.26 -0.20
CA ILE A 98 8.54 3.36 -1.13
C ILE A 98 7.03 3.65 -1.19
N ALA A 99 6.19 2.62 -1.39
CA ALA A 99 4.75 2.80 -1.55
C ALA A 99 4.10 3.40 -0.28
N TRP A 100 4.42 2.82 0.88
CA TRP A 100 3.79 3.19 2.14
C TRP A 100 4.33 4.51 2.71
N LEU A 101 5.65 4.72 2.71
CA LEU A 101 6.23 5.94 3.27
C LEU A 101 5.87 7.16 2.43
N TRP A 102 5.91 7.04 1.10
CA TRP A 102 5.47 8.11 0.22
C TRP A 102 4.00 8.45 0.46
N GLY A 103 3.12 7.43 0.49
CA GLY A 103 1.69 7.61 0.72
C GLY A 103 1.38 8.29 2.06
N LEU A 104 2.06 7.88 3.14
CA LEU A 104 1.90 8.50 4.45
C LEU A 104 2.40 9.95 4.47
N ILE A 105 3.64 10.20 4.01
CA ILE A 105 4.23 11.55 4.00
C ILE A 105 3.35 12.50 3.20
N TYR A 106 2.93 12.10 2.00
CA TYR A 106 2.06 12.91 1.16
C TYR A 106 0.73 13.22 1.86
N SER A 107 0.08 12.21 2.45
CA SER A 107 -1.22 12.39 3.13
C SER A 107 -1.12 13.32 4.33
N LEU A 108 -0.03 13.25 5.09
CA LEU A 108 0.24 14.15 6.22
C LEU A 108 0.46 15.60 5.74
N VAL A 109 1.23 15.79 4.66
CA VAL A 109 1.51 17.12 4.09
C VAL A 109 0.24 17.82 3.63
N ILE A 110 -0.69 17.09 3.00
CA ILE A 110 -1.95 17.67 2.52
C ILE A 110 -3.06 17.70 3.58
N GLY A 111 -2.81 17.21 4.79
CA GLY A 111 -3.81 17.16 5.86
C GLY A 111 -4.94 16.14 5.64
N ASP A 112 -4.75 15.12 4.80
CA ASP A 112 -5.74 14.07 4.59
C ASP A 112 -5.67 13.05 5.74
N GLY A 113 -6.44 13.30 6.80
CA GLY A 113 -6.46 12.46 7.99
C GLY A 113 -6.93 11.03 7.73
N LEU A 114 -7.89 10.82 6.83
CA LEU A 114 -8.38 9.48 6.51
C LEU A 114 -7.30 8.66 5.79
N ASN A 115 -6.71 9.22 4.74
CA ASN A 115 -5.68 8.52 3.99
C ASN A 115 -4.41 8.32 4.84
N SER A 116 -4.05 9.30 5.69
CA SER A 116 -2.95 9.15 6.65
C SER A 116 -3.18 7.97 7.60
N LEU A 117 -4.41 7.82 8.13
CA LEU A 117 -4.76 6.70 9.01
C LEU A 117 -4.66 5.35 8.28
N LEU A 118 -5.20 5.27 7.06
CA LEU A 118 -5.12 4.05 6.23
C LEU A 118 -3.65 3.65 5.96
N MET A 119 -2.82 4.61 5.57
CA MET A 119 -1.39 4.38 5.32
C MET A 119 -0.65 3.95 6.59
N ALA A 120 -0.96 4.55 7.74
CA ALA A 120 -0.36 4.18 9.02
C ALA A 120 -0.70 2.73 9.43
N ILE A 121 -1.96 2.31 9.26
CA ILE A 121 -2.37 0.92 9.50
C ILE A 121 -1.59 -0.03 8.57
N GLY A 122 -1.51 0.29 7.28
CA GLY A 122 -0.75 -0.49 6.31
C GLY A 122 0.73 -0.65 6.69
N ILE A 123 1.38 0.44 7.12
CA ILE A 123 2.78 0.44 7.58
C ILE A 123 2.97 -0.49 8.77
N VAL A 124 2.08 -0.42 9.78
CA VAL A 124 2.20 -1.26 10.98
C VAL A 124 2.11 -2.73 10.59
N ILE A 125 1.10 -3.13 9.80
CA ILE A 125 0.93 -4.51 9.36
C ILE A 125 2.16 -4.97 8.53
N PHE A 126 2.62 -4.13 7.61
CA PHE A 126 3.79 -4.38 6.78
C PHE A 126 5.06 -4.61 7.60
N LEU A 127 5.39 -3.68 8.50
CA LEU A 127 6.59 -3.75 9.34
C LEU A 127 6.55 -4.97 10.26
N VAL A 128 5.40 -5.26 10.87
CA VAL A 128 5.24 -6.44 11.72
C VAL A 128 5.46 -7.72 10.91
N GLY A 129 4.84 -7.84 9.74
CA GLY A 129 5.01 -8.99 8.86
C GLY A 129 6.46 -9.17 8.37
N LEU A 130 7.15 -8.07 8.12
CA LEU A 130 8.52 -8.08 7.61
C LEU A 130 9.58 -8.33 8.69
N LEU A 131 9.38 -7.77 9.90
CA LEU A 131 10.38 -7.80 10.97
C LEU A 131 10.28 -9.04 11.87
N ILE A 132 9.09 -9.64 12.05
CA ILE A 132 8.93 -10.87 12.83
C ILE A 132 9.92 -11.99 12.40
N PRO A 133 10.10 -12.30 11.11
CA PRO A 133 10.98 -13.38 10.68
C PRO A 133 12.42 -12.92 10.48
N ILE A 134 12.85 -11.72 10.89
CA ILE A 134 14.17 -11.17 10.55
C ILE A 134 15.33 -12.11 10.91
N LYS A 135 15.25 -12.81 12.05
CA LYS A 135 16.25 -13.80 12.47
C LYS A 135 16.30 -15.04 11.56
N VAL A 136 15.20 -15.38 10.88
CA VAL A 136 15.17 -16.48 9.90
C VAL A 136 15.94 -16.11 8.64
N PHE A 137 15.88 -14.84 8.22
CA PHE A 137 16.57 -14.37 7.01
C PHE A 137 18.04 -14.01 7.25
N PHE A 138 18.37 -13.51 8.44
CA PHE A 138 19.69 -12.92 8.73
C PHE A 138 20.40 -13.52 9.95
N GLY A 139 19.81 -14.53 10.61
CA GLY A 139 20.48 -15.24 11.70
C GLY A 139 21.79 -15.86 11.22
N LYS A 140 22.82 -15.83 12.08
CA LYS A 140 24.04 -16.59 11.85
C LYS A 140 23.67 -18.08 11.79
N LYS A 141 24.16 -18.80 10.79
CA LYS A 141 24.21 -20.27 10.90
C LYS A 141 25.16 -20.56 12.05
N GLU A 142 24.69 -21.23 13.09
CA GLU A 142 25.59 -21.87 14.04
C GLU A 142 26.47 -22.82 13.21
N ALA A 143 27.77 -22.55 13.26
CA ALA A 143 28.80 -23.26 12.50
C ALA A 143 29.19 -24.54 13.23
#